data_AF-A0A932NNM2-F1
#
_entry.id   AF-A0A932NNM2-F1
#
_cell.length_a   1.000
_cell.length_b   1.000
_cell.length_c   1.000
_cell.angle_alpha   90.00
_cell.angle_beta   90.00
_cell.angle_gamma   90.00
#
_symmetry.space_group_name_H-M   'P 1'
#
loop_
_entity.id
_entity.type
_entity.pdbx_description
1 polymer ?
#
loop_
_entity_poly.entity_id
_entity_poly.type
_entity_poly.pdbx_seq_one_letter_code
_entity_poly.pdbx_strand_id
1 'polypeptide(L)'
;KIIERAEIPIRAISKGDAKIIKRDIGYIRLNSFISHDASNEMREAVSKLEDAKGLIIDLRNNPGGLLTNAIEISDMFLDNGLIVSTVDRDGYIQSVKANKDSITNIPVVVLVNENSASASEIFSGALKDNQRAVVVGSTTFGKGLVQGINKLDDGSGVNITIAKYLTPAKIDINELGVKPDIEVKLTTDDYKDSKGPWFSDPNNLPSKRKPDDGKDAQLTKGIEILKDMIKVVGRGVKNDTASLF
;
A
#
# COMPACT_ATOMS: atom_id res chain seq x y z
N LYS A 1 -19.30 -13.83 37.91
CA LYS A 1 -18.76 -12.72 37.10
C LYS A 1 -18.76 -13.20 35.65
N ILE A 2 -19.71 -12.76 34.84
CA ILE A 2 -19.79 -13.12 33.41
C ILE A 2 -18.73 -12.28 32.71
N ILE A 3 -17.80 -12.94 32.01
CA ILE A 3 -16.81 -12.26 31.16
C ILE A 3 -17.44 -12.17 29.78
N GLU A 4 -17.89 -10.99 29.38
CA GLU A 4 -18.25 -10.72 27.99
C GLU A 4 -16.97 -10.60 27.17
N ARG A 5 -16.89 -11.35 26.08
CA ARG A 5 -15.80 -11.28 25.13
C ARG A 5 -15.94 -9.98 24.35
N ALA A 6 -15.08 -9.00 24.62
CA ALA A 6 -14.99 -7.81 23.79
C ALA A 6 -14.29 -8.18 22.47
N GLU A 7 -14.95 -7.93 21.33
CA GLU A 7 -14.26 -7.95 20.05
C GLU A 7 -13.33 -6.73 19.97
N ILE A 8 -12.05 -6.97 19.72
CA ILE A 8 -11.11 -5.89 19.40
C ILE A 8 -11.15 -5.75 17.87
N PRO A 9 -11.78 -4.69 17.33
CA PRO A 9 -11.89 -4.53 15.89
C PRO A 9 -10.49 -4.32 15.30
N ILE A 10 -10.09 -5.22 14.40
CA ILE A 10 -8.88 -5.06 13.60
C ILE A 10 -9.15 -3.96 12.58
N ARG A 11 -8.43 -2.85 12.68
CA ARG A 11 -8.52 -1.74 11.72
C ARG A 11 -7.43 -1.87 10.66
N ALA A 12 -7.77 -1.53 9.43
CA ALA A 12 -6.80 -1.37 8.35
C ALA A 12 -5.99 -0.09 8.56
N ILE A 13 -6.65 1.00 8.95
CA ILE A 13 -6.05 2.31 9.20
C ILE A 13 -6.38 2.72 10.64
N SER A 14 -5.37 2.75 11.51
CA SER A 14 -5.57 3.08 12.91
C SER A 14 -5.87 4.56 13.11
N LYS A 15 -6.41 4.93 14.27
CA LYS A 15 -6.63 6.33 14.62
C LYS A 15 -5.28 7.08 14.61
N GLY A 16 -5.19 8.11 13.79
CA GLY A 16 -3.96 8.89 13.62
C GLY A 16 -2.99 8.31 12.61
N ASP A 17 -3.35 7.28 11.84
CA ASP A 17 -2.57 6.79 10.70
C ASP A 17 -2.94 7.46 9.37
N ALA A 18 -4.00 8.26 9.35
CA ALA A 18 -4.33 9.19 8.26
C ALA A 18 -4.20 10.64 8.76
N LYS A 19 -3.35 11.46 8.11
CA LYS A 19 -3.14 12.87 8.48
C LYS A 19 -2.47 13.68 7.36
N ILE A 20 -2.58 14.99 7.44
CA ILE A 20 -1.74 15.91 6.66
C ILE A 20 -0.39 16.08 7.34
N ILE A 21 0.68 15.98 6.55
CA ILE A 21 2.07 16.23 6.95
C ILE A 21 2.69 17.28 6.03
N LYS A 22 3.73 17.97 6.51
CA LYS A 22 4.46 19.01 5.74
C LYS A 22 3.55 20.04 5.04
N ARG A 23 2.40 20.34 5.66
CA ARG A 23 1.32 21.29 5.26
C ARG A 23 0.35 20.80 4.19
N ASP A 24 0.79 20.08 3.17
CA ASP A 24 -0.06 19.76 2.00
C ASP A 24 0.11 18.32 1.46
N ILE A 25 0.79 17.45 2.20
CA ILE A 25 0.94 16.03 1.84
C ILE A 25 0.01 15.20 2.71
N GLY A 26 -0.88 14.45 2.08
CA GLY A 26 -1.64 13.40 2.75
C GLY A 26 -0.73 12.22 3.06
N TYR A 27 -0.81 11.70 4.28
CA TYR A 27 -0.13 10.48 4.70
C TYR A 27 -1.18 9.51 5.21
N ILE A 28 -1.19 8.30 4.65
CA ILE A 28 -2.02 7.19 5.10
C ILE A 28 -1.12 5.99 5.34
N ARG A 29 -1.10 5.47 6.57
CA ARG A 29 -0.52 4.17 6.87
C ARG A 29 -1.61 3.11 6.86
N LEU A 30 -1.50 2.18 5.90
CA LEU A 30 -2.38 1.02 5.81
C LEU A 30 -1.65 -0.15 6.49
N ASN A 31 -2.12 -0.55 7.67
CA ASN A 31 -1.46 -1.53 8.53
C ASN A 31 -1.73 -2.97 8.10
N SER A 32 -2.92 -3.25 7.58
CA SER A 32 -3.31 -4.58 7.08
C SER A 32 -4.47 -4.46 6.10
N PHE A 33 -4.66 -5.50 5.30
CA PHE A 33 -5.83 -5.71 4.46
C PHE A 33 -6.80 -6.73 5.08
N ILE A 34 -6.71 -7.00 6.39
CA ILE A 34 -7.51 -8.04 7.06
C ILE A 34 -8.89 -7.53 7.49
N SER A 35 -9.00 -6.25 7.85
CA SER A 35 -10.27 -5.63 8.24
C SER A 35 -11.33 -5.86 7.16
N HIS A 36 -12.52 -6.33 7.54
CA HIS A 36 -13.66 -6.40 6.63
C HIS A 36 -14.10 -5.02 6.11
N ASP A 37 -13.70 -3.94 6.82
CA ASP A 37 -14.04 -2.56 6.49
C ASP A 37 -12.88 -1.81 5.84
N ALA A 38 -11.77 -2.49 5.51
CA ALA A 38 -10.53 -1.85 5.03
C ALA A 38 -10.76 -0.91 3.83
N SER A 39 -11.62 -1.30 2.89
CA SER A 39 -11.96 -0.50 1.71
C SER A 39 -12.68 0.80 2.09
N ASN A 40 -13.61 0.76 3.05
CA ASN A 40 -14.30 1.96 3.52
C ASN A 40 -13.37 2.83 4.36
N GLU A 41 -12.57 2.23 5.24
CA GLU A 41 -11.54 2.94 6.02
C GLU A 41 -10.59 3.72 5.09
N MET A 42 -10.15 3.11 3.98
CA MET A 42 -9.32 3.78 2.97
C MET A 42 -10.07 4.91 2.28
N ARG A 43 -11.31 4.67 1.83
CA ARG A 43 -12.13 5.70 1.17
C ARG A 43 -12.33 6.92 2.05
N GLU A 44 -12.64 6.70 3.33
CA GLU A 44 -12.76 7.77 4.31
C GLU A 44 -11.44 8.49 4.54
N ALA A 45 -10.32 7.76 4.64
CA ALA A 45 -9.01 8.36 4.84
C ALA A 45 -8.60 9.25 3.66
N VAL A 46 -8.87 8.82 2.42
CA VAL A 46 -8.61 9.63 1.23
C VAL A 46 -9.53 10.86 1.19
N SER A 47 -10.82 10.71 1.47
CA SER A 47 -11.77 11.84 1.50
C SER A 47 -11.39 12.89 2.55
N LYS A 48 -10.93 12.48 3.73
CA LYS A 48 -10.45 13.41 4.78
C LYS A 48 -9.17 14.16 4.40
N LEU A 49 -8.52 13.78 3.30
CA LEU A 49 -7.28 14.37 2.79
C LEU A 49 -7.49 14.99 1.39
N GLU A 50 -8.72 15.38 1.05
CA GLU A 50 -9.05 15.95 -0.27
C GLU A 50 -8.26 17.22 -0.62
N ASP A 51 -7.89 18.03 0.38
CA ASP A 51 -7.06 19.22 0.21
C ASP A 51 -5.56 18.93 0.02
N ALA A 52 -5.15 17.66 0.14
CA ALA A 52 -3.77 17.27 -0.08
C ALA A 52 -3.39 17.39 -1.57
N LYS A 53 -2.18 17.89 -1.85
CA LYS A 53 -1.65 17.99 -3.22
C LYS A 53 -1.00 16.70 -3.70
N GLY A 54 -0.70 15.80 -2.78
CA GLY A 54 -0.14 14.49 -3.07
C GLY A 54 -0.30 13.58 -1.86
N LEU A 55 -0.20 12.28 -2.11
CA LEU A 55 -0.48 11.24 -1.12
C LEU A 55 0.71 10.30 -0.96
N ILE A 56 1.03 9.98 0.29
CA ILE A 56 1.92 8.88 0.66
C ILE A 56 1.08 7.77 1.26
N ILE A 57 1.12 6.59 0.64
CA ILE A 57 0.56 5.36 1.19
C ILE A 57 1.69 4.53 1.78
N ASP A 58 1.69 4.30 3.08
CA ASP A 58 2.73 3.56 3.78
C ASP A 58 2.28 2.12 4.06
N LEU A 59 2.92 1.16 3.37
CA LEU A 59 2.71 -0.28 3.51
C LEU A 59 3.86 -0.98 4.26
N ARG A 60 4.80 -0.22 4.84
CA ARG A 60 5.93 -0.82 5.56
C ARG A 60 5.40 -1.60 6.75
N ASN A 61 5.86 -2.85 6.89
CA ASN A 61 5.39 -3.83 7.86
C ASN A 61 3.92 -4.26 7.72
N ASN A 62 3.30 -4.07 6.56
CA ASN A 62 1.95 -4.58 6.27
C ASN A 62 2.02 -6.01 5.70
N PRO A 63 1.56 -7.04 6.44
CA PRO A 63 1.67 -8.45 6.06
C PRO A 63 0.67 -8.87 4.97
N GLY A 64 -0.15 -7.94 4.48
CA GLY A 64 -1.21 -8.18 3.51
C GLY A 64 -2.55 -8.42 4.20
N GLY A 65 -3.33 -9.37 3.69
CA GLY A 65 -4.69 -9.64 4.14
C GLY A 65 -5.55 -10.16 2.99
N LEU A 66 -6.80 -9.71 2.92
CA LEU A 66 -7.76 -10.21 1.94
C LEU A 66 -7.44 -9.70 0.53
N LEU A 67 -7.44 -10.62 -0.45
CA LEU A 67 -7.29 -10.31 -1.87
C LEU A 67 -8.36 -9.32 -2.36
N THR A 68 -9.60 -9.48 -1.89
CA THR A 68 -10.72 -8.60 -2.24
C THR A 68 -10.44 -7.15 -1.84
N ASN A 69 -9.93 -6.94 -0.63
CA ASN A 69 -9.54 -5.61 -0.15
C ASN A 69 -8.39 -5.03 -0.98
N ALA A 70 -7.40 -5.85 -1.37
CA ALA A 70 -6.31 -5.39 -2.23
C ALA A 70 -6.84 -4.89 -3.59
N ILE A 71 -7.77 -5.64 -4.19
CA ILE A 71 -8.42 -5.28 -5.45
C ILE A 71 -9.23 -4.00 -5.30
N GLU A 72 -10.16 -3.96 -4.34
CA GLU A 72 -11.05 -2.82 -4.14
C GLU A 72 -10.30 -1.53 -3.80
N ILE A 73 -9.26 -1.62 -2.96
CA ILE A 73 -8.44 -0.47 -2.63
C ILE A 73 -7.59 -0.05 -3.83
N SER A 74 -7.08 -0.96 -4.66
CA SER A 74 -6.34 -0.59 -5.88
C SER A 74 -7.23 0.10 -6.91
N ASP A 75 -8.46 -0.39 -7.08
CA ASP A 75 -9.49 0.17 -7.96
C ASP A 75 -9.83 1.63 -7.60
N MET A 76 -9.66 2.05 -6.34
CA MET A 76 -9.83 3.45 -5.94
C MET A 76 -8.82 4.42 -6.56
N PHE A 77 -7.66 3.94 -7.02
CA PHE A 77 -6.60 4.78 -7.55
C PHE A 77 -6.44 4.67 -9.08
N LEU A 78 -7.17 3.76 -9.74
CA LEU A 78 -6.97 3.43 -11.14
C LEU A 78 -8.27 3.66 -11.91
N ASP A 79 -8.26 4.53 -12.93
CA ASP A 79 -9.42 4.69 -13.83
C ASP A 79 -9.57 3.50 -14.78
N ASN A 80 -8.46 2.82 -15.07
CA ASN A 80 -8.40 1.62 -15.92
C ASN A 80 -7.11 0.84 -15.63
N GLY A 81 -6.96 -0.30 -16.29
CA GLY A 81 -5.76 -1.13 -16.20
C GLY A 81 -5.98 -2.43 -15.45
N LEU A 82 -4.99 -3.33 -15.54
CA LEU A 82 -5.02 -4.61 -14.83
C LEU A 82 -4.57 -4.37 -13.38
N ILE A 83 -5.22 -5.00 -12.40
CA ILE A 83 -4.83 -4.93 -10.99
C ILE A 83 -3.98 -6.14 -10.65
N VAL A 84 -4.50 -7.34 -10.92
CA VAL A 84 -3.84 -8.61 -10.59
C VAL A 84 -4.31 -9.70 -11.52
N SER A 85 -3.46 -10.68 -11.77
CA SER A 85 -3.90 -11.97 -12.31
C SER A 85 -3.56 -13.11 -11.34
N THR A 86 -4.39 -14.14 -11.30
CA THR A 86 -4.11 -15.40 -10.60
C THR A 86 -3.94 -16.51 -11.63
N VAL A 87 -2.97 -17.39 -11.39
CA VAL A 87 -2.72 -18.57 -12.21
C VAL A 87 -2.80 -19.80 -11.32
N ASP A 88 -3.73 -20.71 -11.63
CA ASP A 88 -3.87 -21.97 -10.90
C ASP A 88 -2.92 -23.06 -11.42
N ARG A 89 -3.05 -24.26 -10.86
CA ARG A 89 -2.18 -25.39 -11.18
C ARG A 89 -2.32 -25.90 -12.62
N ASP A 90 -3.45 -25.66 -13.26
CA ASP A 90 -3.76 -26.09 -14.63
C ASP A 90 -3.38 -25.01 -15.65
N GLY A 91 -2.85 -23.87 -15.16
CA GLY A 91 -2.46 -22.72 -15.97
C GLY A 91 -3.62 -21.82 -16.33
N TYR A 92 -4.80 -22.00 -15.72
CA TYR A 92 -5.93 -21.11 -15.96
C TYR A 92 -5.65 -19.75 -15.33
N ILE A 93 -5.82 -18.69 -16.14
CA ILE A 93 -5.55 -17.32 -15.74
C ILE A 93 -6.86 -16.59 -15.50
N GLN A 94 -7.04 -16.09 -14.27
CA GLN A 94 -8.09 -15.12 -13.97
C GLN A 94 -7.45 -13.74 -13.79
N SER A 95 -8.02 -12.72 -14.41
CA SER A 95 -7.49 -11.36 -14.36
C SER A 95 -8.56 -10.41 -13.86
N VAL A 96 -8.19 -9.51 -12.95
CA VAL A 96 -9.07 -8.47 -12.42
C VAL A 96 -8.55 -7.11 -12.85
N LYS A 97 -9.40 -6.34 -13.53
CA LYS A 97 -9.11 -4.98 -14.00
C LYS A 97 -9.84 -3.96 -13.13
N ALA A 98 -9.28 -2.76 -13.05
CA ALA A 98 -9.99 -1.61 -12.52
C ALA A 98 -11.23 -1.34 -13.38
N ASN A 99 -12.34 -1.00 -12.73
CA ASN A 99 -13.65 -0.87 -13.37
C ASN A 99 -14.47 0.33 -12.88
N LYS A 100 -13.88 1.22 -12.07
CA LYS A 100 -14.48 2.46 -11.59
C LYS A 100 -13.55 3.64 -11.87
N ASP A 101 -14.11 4.84 -11.84
CA ASP A 101 -13.31 6.06 -11.82
C ASP A 101 -12.52 6.14 -10.50
N SER A 102 -11.27 6.57 -10.59
CA SER A 102 -10.44 6.78 -9.41
C SER A 102 -11.05 7.87 -8.52
N ILE A 103 -10.94 7.67 -7.21
CA ILE A 103 -11.44 8.65 -6.23
C ILE A 103 -10.47 9.79 -6.00
N THR A 104 -9.26 9.71 -6.58
CA THR A 104 -8.24 10.73 -6.48
C THR A 104 -7.26 10.66 -7.63
N ASN A 105 -6.99 11.83 -8.22
CA ASN A 105 -6.04 12.03 -9.32
C ASN A 105 -4.74 12.70 -8.86
N ILE A 106 -4.57 12.95 -7.56
CA ILE A 106 -3.34 13.56 -7.06
C ILE A 106 -2.16 12.57 -7.16
N PRO A 107 -0.92 13.07 -7.31
CA PRO A 107 0.29 12.26 -7.25
C PRO A 107 0.33 11.33 -6.03
N VAL A 108 0.74 10.07 -6.22
CA VAL A 108 0.85 9.06 -5.16
C VAL A 108 2.26 8.49 -5.11
N VAL A 109 2.79 8.34 -3.90
CA VAL A 109 3.97 7.53 -3.58
C VAL A 109 3.56 6.41 -2.64
N VAL A 110 4.06 5.19 -2.88
CA VAL A 110 3.86 4.04 -2.00
C VAL A 110 5.17 3.69 -1.31
N LEU A 111 5.17 3.63 0.02
CA LEU A 111 6.32 3.16 0.80
C LEU A 111 6.20 1.68 1.09
N VAL A 112 7.26 0.92 0.82
CA VAL A 112 7.32 -0.52 1.04
C VAL A 112 8.60 -0.94 1.73
N ASN A 113 8.58 -2.10 2.38
CA ASN A 113 9.79 -2.74 2.88
C ASN A 113 9.72 -4.27 2.76
N GLU A 114 10.75 -4.95 3.23
CA GLU A 114 10.88 -6.41 3.23
C GLU A 114 9.75 -7.15 3.96
N ASN A 115 8.98 -6.44 4.79
CA ASN A 115 7.84 -6.99 5.53
C ASN A 115 6.49 -6.66 4.86
N SER A 116 6.49 -5.88 3.78
CA SER A 116 5.31 -5.68 2.93
C SER A 116 5.05 -6.99 2.16
N ALA A 117 3.91 -7.63 2.35
CA ALA A 117 3.64 -8.95 1.78
C ALA A 117 2.23 -9.11 1.21
N SER A 118 2.05 -10.07 0.29
CA SER A 118 0.76 -10.54 -0.21
C SER A 118 -0.12 -9.41 -0.76
N ALA A 119 -1.26 -9.10 -0.15
CA ALA A 119 -2.13 -7.99 -0.58
C ALA A 119 -1.38 -6.63 -0.74
N SER A 120 -0.37 -6.36 0.08
CA SER A 120 0.49 -5.18 -0.06
C SER A 120 1.29 -5.17 -1.38
N GLU A 121 1.72 -6.35 -1.82
CA GLU A 121 2.47 -6.55 -3.06
C GLU A 121 1.55 -6.46 -4.27
N ILE A 122 0.30 -6.91 -4.14
CA ILE A 122 -0.73 -6.72 -5.16
C ILE A 122 -1.01 -5.23 -5.35
N PHE A 123 -1.26 -4.49 -4.26
CA PHE A 123 -1.53 -3.06 -4.35
C PHE A 123 -0.34 -2.27 -4.90
N SER A 124 0.87 -2.49 -4.36
CA SER A 124 2.06 -1.78 -4.84
C SER A 124 2.39 -2.13 -6.29
N GLY A 125 2.29 -3.41 -6.68
CA GLY A 125 2.49 -3.86 -8.05
C GLY A 125 1.43 -3.31 -9.02
N ALA A 126 0.16 -3.27 -8.61
CA ALA A 126 -0.92 -2.70 -9.41
C ALA A 126 -0.67 -1.21 -9.70
N LEU A 127 -0.38 -0.41 -8.68
CA LEU A 127 -0.17 1.02 -8.86
C LEU A 127 1.15 1.31 -9.61
N LYS A 128 2.21 0.54 -9.36
CA LYS A 128 3.50 0.67 -10.05
C LYS A 128 3.37 0.37 -11.54
N ASP A 129 2.86 -0.80 -11.89
CA ASP A 129 2.85 -1.27 -13.28
C ASP A 129 1.88 -0.48 -14.16
N ASN A 130 0.84 0.13 -13.57
CA ASN A 130 -0.04 1.09 -14.26
C ASN A 130 0.50 2.54 -14.22
N GLN A 131 1.73 2.77 -13.76
CA GLN A 131 2.36 4.10 -13.65
C GLN A 131 1.54 5.09 -12.80
N ARG A 132 0.71 4.59 -11.89
CA ARG A 132 -0.15 5.39 -11.02
C ARG A 132 0.59 5.91 -9.80
N ALA A 133 1.58 5.17 -9.29
CA ALA A 133 2.39 5.61 -8.16
C ALA A 133 3.85 5.23 -8.34
N VAL A 134 4.73 5.99 -7.69
CA VAL A 134 6.13 5.62 -7.53
C VAL A 134 6.30 4.83 -6.23
N VAL A 135 6.90 3.65 -6.32
CA VAL A 135 7.20 2.79 -5.16
C VAL A 135 8.59 3.10 -4.64
N VAL A 136 8.70 3.40 -3.34
CA VAL A 136 9.95 3.79 -2.67
C VAL A 136 10.20 2.88 -1.47
N GLY A 137 11.42 2.38 -1.31
CA GLY A 137 11.81 1.60 -0.13
C GLY A 137 12.72 0.42 -0.44
N SER A 138 12.48 -0.74 0.15
CA SER A 138 13.19 -2.01 -0.15
C SER A 138 12.27 -3.00 -0.87
N THR A 139 12.85 -3.99 -1.56
CA THR A 139 12.09 -5.09 -2.17
C THR A 139 11.17 -5.74 -1.14
N THR A 140 9.93 -6.00 -1.53
CA THR A 140 8.90 -6.62 -0.67
C THR A 140 9.20 -8.09 -0.38
N PHE A 141 8.39 -8.69 0.49
CA PHE A 141 8.64 -10.03 1.04
C PHE A 141 8.69 -11.15 -0.03
N GLY A 142 7.87 -11.07 -1.07
CA GLY A 142 7.73 -12.10 -2.10
C GLY A 142 6.70 -13.17 -1.79
N LYS A 143 5.58 -12.83 -1.12
CA LYS A 143 4.48 -13.78 -0.87
C LYS A 143 3.44 -13.70 -1.99
N GLY A 144 3.78 -14.31 -3.13
CA GLY A 144 2.96 -14.30 -4.35
C GLY A 144 1.90 -15.39 -4.44
N LEU A 145 1.34 -15.90 -3.33
CA LEU A 145 0.50 -17.10 -3.33
C LEU A 145 -0.93 -16.84 -2.83
N VAL A 146 -1.91 -17.45 -3.51
CA VAL A 146 -3.32 -17.51 -3.11
C VAL A 146 -3.53 -18.74 -2.24
N GLN A 147 -4.09 -18.54 -1.06
CA GLN A 147 -4.49 -19.64 -0.18
C GLN A 147 -6.02 -19.71 -0.08
N GLY A 148 -6.56 -20.92 -0.12
CA GLY A 148 -8.00 -21.18 0.01
C GLY A 148 -8.28 -22.17 1.15
N ILE A 149 -9.33 -21.89 1.91
CA ILE A 149 -9.84 -22.80 2.95
C ILE A 149 -10.73 -23.84 2.29
N ASN A 150 -10.30 -25.10 2.34
CA ASN A 150 -11.06 -26.25 1.88
C ASN A 150 -11.71 -26.92 3.09
N LYS A 151 -13.04 -26.91 3.16
CA LYS A 151 -13.79 -27.54 4.25
C LYS A 151 -13.79 -29.06 4.08
N LEU A 152 -13.71 -29.78 5.20
CA LEU A 152 -13.79 -31.23 5.26
C LEU A 152 -15.14 -31.66 5.84
N ASP A 153 -15.52 -32.92 5.58
CA ASP A 153 -16.83 -33.48 5.96
C ASP A 153 -17.08 -33.50 7.48
N ASP A 154 -16.01 -33.53 8.28
CA ASP A 154 -16.07 -33.49 9.74
C ASP A 154 -16.22 -32.07 10.31
N GLY A 155 -16.35 -31.05 9.44
CA GLY A 155 -16.47 -29.64 9.81
C GLY A 155 -15.14 -28.92 10.01
N SER A 156 -14.00 -29.60 9.91
CA SER A 156 -12.68 -28.96 9.90
C SER A 156 -12.38 -28.32 8.54
N GLY A 157 -11.21 -27.67 8.42
CA GLY A 157 -10.79 -27.07 7.16
C GLY A 157 -9.27 -27.01 7.01
N VAL A 158 -8.81 -27.11 5.77
CA VAL A 158 -7.39 -27.05 5.39
C VAL A 158 -7.15 -25.81 4.54
N ASN A 159 -6.17 -24.99 4.94
CA ASN A 159 -5.74 -23.85 4.14
C ASN A 159 -4.62 -24.27 3.19
N ILE A 160 -4.91 -24.33 1.89
CA ILE A 160 -3.99 -24.85 0.86
C ILE A 160 -3.69 -23.74 -0.15
N THR A 161 -2.46 -23.68 -0.63
CA THR A 161 -2.09 -22.82 -1.76
C THR A 161 -2.71 -23.37 -3.05
N ILE A 162 -3.53 -22.56 -3.71
CA ILE A 162 -4.30 -22.98 -4.90
C ILE A 162 -3.89 -22.26 -6.18
N ALA A 163 -3.21 -21.11 -6.06
CA ALA A 163 -2.79 -20.32 -7.21
C ALA A 163 -1.63 -19.38 -6.82
N LYS A 164 -1.03 -18.76 -7.83
CA LYS A 164 -0.04 -17.68 -7.68
C LYS A 164 -0.53 -16.37 -8.29
N TYR A 165 -0.06 -15.25 -7.78
CA TYR A 165 -0.34 -13.92 -8.31
C TYR A 165 0.69 -13.53 -9.37
N LEU A 166 0.21 -12.83 -10.39
CA LEU A 166 1.03 -12.06 -11.32
C LEU A 166 0.64 -10.58 -11.22
N THR A 167 1.64 -9.70 -11.24
CA THR A 167 1.41 -8.26 -11.36
C THR A 167 0.88 -7.90 -12.75
N PRO A 168 0.44 -6.66 -13.00
CA PRO A 168 0.00 -6.25 -14.34
C PRO A 168 1.07 -6.42 -15.43
N ALA A 169 2.35 -6.28 -15.08
CA ALA A 169 3.49 -6.58 -15.96
C ALA A 169 3.76 -8.09 -16.14
N LYS A 170 2.87 -8.96 -15.65
CA LYS A 170 2.97 -10.44 -15.67
C LYS A 170 4.16 -11.00 -14.89
N ILE A 171 4.63 -10.27 -13.89
CA ILE A 171 5.74 -10.71 -13.04
C ILE A 171 5.18 -11.62 -11.95
N ASP A 172 5.78 -12.81 -11.83
CA ASP A 172 5.58 -13.70 -10.68
C ASP A 172 6.39 -13.17 -9.51
N ILE A 173 5.69 -12.66 -8.50
CA ILE A 173 6.33 -12.04 -7.32
C ILE A 173 6.67 -13.06 -6.23
N ASN A 174 6.32 -14.34 -6.39
CA ASN A 174 6.64 -15.33 -5.38
C ASN A 174 8.16 -15.49 -5.24
N GLU A 175 8.67 -15.40 -4.01
CA GLU A 175 10.10 -15.39 -3.64
C GLU A 175 10.93 -14.22 -4.19
N LEU A 176 10.38 -13.41 -5.09
CA LEU A 176 11.07 -12.26 -5.71
C LEU A 176 10.65 -10.92 -5.09
N GLY A 177 9.37 -10.79 -4.74
CA GLY A 177 8.76 -9.53 -4.33
C GLY A 177 8.63 -8.50 -5.45
N VAL A 178 7.99 -7.38 -5.12
CA VAL A 178 7.91 -6.16 -5.91
C VAL A 178 9.16 -5.34 -5.62
N LYS A 179 9.98 -5.14 -6.65
CA LYS A 179 11.13 -4.24 -6.59
C LYS A 179 10.65 -2.77 -6.59
N PRO A 180 11.12 -1.92 -5.67
CA PRO A 180 10.76 -0.50 -5.68
C PRO A 180 11.33 0.21 -6.92
N ASP A 181 10.69 1.31 -7.33
CA ASP A 181 11.23 2.20 -8.36
C ASP A 181 12.45 2.96 -7.85
N ILE A 182 12.38 3.41 -6.58
CA ILE A 182 13.48 4.09 -5.88
C ILE A 182 13.87 3.25 -4.67
N GLU A 183 15.03 2.61 -4.76
CA GLU A 183 15.56 1.81 -3.66
C GLU A 183 16.15 2.69 -2.55
N VAL A 184 15.67 2.48 -1.33
CA VAL A 184 16.15 3.08 -0.09
C VAL A 184 16.21 1.95 0.95
N LYS A 185 17.32 1.22 0.95
CA LYS A 185 17.59 0.15 1.91
C LYS A 185 18.10 0.74 3.22
N LEU A 186 17.51 0.28 4.33
CA LEU A 186 17.93 0.63 5.68
C LEU A 186 18.83 -0.47 6.23
N THR A 187 19.98 -0.09 6.75
CA THR A 187 20.89 -1.00 7.46
C THR A 187 20.47 -1.13 8.93
N THR A 188 20.99 -2.15 9.61
CA THR A 188 20.83 -2.28 11.07
C THR A 188 21.29 -1.03 11.82
N ASP A 189 22.35 -0.37 11.35
CA ASP A 189 22.86 0.85 11.98
C ASP A 189 21.93 2.04 11.71
N ASP A 190 21.29 2.12 10.55
CA ASP A 190 20.24 3.12 10.30
C ASP A 190 19.05 2.96 11.27
N TYR A 191 18.66 1.72 11.59
CA TYR A 191 17.65 1.47 12.61
C TYR A 191 18.13 1.91 14.00
N LYS A 192 19.38 1.62 14.39
CA LYS A 192 19.96 2.10 15.66
C LYS A 192 20.01 3.64 15.73
N ASP A 193 20.32 4.28 14.61
CA ASP A 193 20.33 5.74 14.46
C ASP A 193 18.92 6.34 14.36
N SER A 194 17.86 5.54 14.53
CA SER A 194 16.46 5.97 14.45
C SER A 194 16.08 6.57 13.09
N LYS A 195 16.63 6.03 11.99
CA LYS A 195 16.28 6.42 10.61
C LYS A 195 15.18 5.56 9.97
N GLY A 196 14.73 4.52 10.67
CA GLY A 196 13.63 3.66 10.23
C GLY A 196 12.25 4.33 10.22
N PRO A 197 11.18 3.55 9.97
CA PRO A 197 9.80 4.05 9.97
C PRO A 197 9.50 4.83 11.23
N TRP A 198 8.94 6.04 11.10
CA TRP A 198 8.70 6.92 12.27
C TRP A 198 7.80 6.29 13.34
N PHE A 199 6.93 5.35 12.97
CA PHE A 199 6.06 4.63 13.90
C PHE A 199 6.74 3.44 14.57
N SER A 200 7.95 3.08 14.15
CA SER A 200 8.75 1.99 14.72
C SER A 200 9.83 2.56 15.64
N ASP A 201 9.90 2.02 16.86
CA ASP A 201 10.99 2.30 17.80
C ASP A 201 11.98 1.12 17.79
N PRO A 202 13.30 1.36 17.74
CA PRO A 202 14.30 0.29 17.76
C PRO A 202 14.22 -0.62 18.99
N ASN A 203 13.62 -0.16 20.08
CA ASN A 203 13.45 -0.88 21.34
C ASN A 203 12.02 -1.40 21.54
N ASN A 204 11.16 -1.40 20.52
CA ASN A 204 9.74 -1.78 20.61
C ASN A 204 8.94 -0.97 21.65
N LEU A 205 9.37 0.26 21.95
CA LEU A 205 8.60 1.19 22.76
C LEU A 205 7.59 1.96 21.89
N PRO A 206 6.51 2.52 22.48
CA PRO A 206 5.68 3.46 21.75
C PRO A 206 6.52 4.61 21.20
N SER A 207 6.66 4.67 19.87
CA SER A 207 7.48 5.70 19.23
C SER A 207 6.95 7.08 19.55
N LYS A 208 7.81 7.96 20.09
CA LYS A 208 7.51 9.39 20.28
C LYS A 208 7.78 10.21 19.01
N ARG A 209 8.23 9.57 17.93
CA ARG A 209 8.56 10.23 16.68
C ARG A 209 7.31 10.64 15.92
N LYS A 210 7.50 11.59 15.01
CA LYS A 210 6.44 12.11 14.13
C LYS A 210 6.88 11.94 12.68
N PRO A 211 5.94 11.77 11.74
CA PRO A 211 6.29 11.63 10.32
C PRO A 211 7.02 12.85 9.73
N ASP A 212 6.90 14.01 10.37
CA ASP A 212 7.53 15.25 9.94
C ASP A 212 8.85 15.57 10.66
N ASP A 213 9.38 14.66 11.49
CA ASP A 213 10.64 14.85 12.23
C ASP A 213 11.89 14.83 11.35
N GLY A 214 11.77 14.39 10.09
CA GLY A 214 12.85 14.37 9.10
C GLY A 214 13.90 13.28 9.32
N LYS A 215 13.65 12.33 10.24
CA LYS A 215 14.58 11.23 10.51
C LYS A 215 14.26 9.97 9.72
N ASP A 216 13.00 9.73 9.37
CA ASP A 216 12.57 8.56 8.59
C ASP A 216 13.09 8.68 7.15
N ALA A 217 14.12 7.92 6.81
CA ALA A 217 14.85 8.11 5.54
C ALA A 217 13.99 7.74 4.32
N GLN A 218 13.22 6.65 4.40
CA GLN A 218 12.33 6.23 3.31
C GLN A 218 11.17 7.23 3.14
N LEU A 219 10.55 7.67 4.23
CA LEU A 219 9.49 8.70 4.16
C LEU A 219 10.04 10.03 3.63
N THR A 220 11.23 10.44 4.08
CA THR A 220 11.86 11.68 3.60
C THR A 220 12.11 11.62 2.10
N LYS A 221 12.61 10.48 1.59
CA LYS A 221 12.79 10.29 0.15
C LYS A 221 11.45 10.25 -0.60
N GLY A 222 10.44 9.58 -0.05
CA GLY A 222 9.09 9.58 -0.62
C GLY A 222 8.50 10.98 -0.73
N ILE A 223 8.67 11.82 0.29
CA ILE A 223 8.24 13.23 0.29
C ILE A 223 8.98 14.04 -0.78
N GLU A 224 10.29 13.83 -0.94
CA GLU A 224 11.09 14.50 -1.98
C GLU A 224 10.55 14.18 -3.38
N ILE A 225 10.39 12.89 -3.70
CA ILE A 225 9.86 12.43 -4.98
C ILE A 225 8.44 12.97 -5.22
N LEU A 226 7.58 12.87 -4.22
CA LEU A 226 6.20 13.35 -4.33
C LEU A 226 6.14 14.86 -4.60
N LYS A 227 6.99 15.65 -3.96
CA LYS A 227 7.07 17.10 -4.21
C LYS A 227 7.49 17.41 -5.65
N ASP A 228 8.38 16.61 -6.23
CA ASP A 228 8.77 16.79 -7.63
C ASP A 228 7.64 16.41 -8.58
N MET A 229 6.89 15.34 -8.30
CA MET A 229 5.67 14.99 -9.05
C MET A 229 4.64 16.12 -9.00
N ILE A 230 4.39 16.71 -7.82
CA ILE A 230 3.45 17.83 -7.65
C ILE A 230 3.87 19.04 -8.50
N LYS A 231 5.17 19.37 -8.55
CA LYS A 231 5.67 20.48 -9.37
C LYS A 231 5.45 20.22 -10.87
N VAL A 232 5.64 18.98 -11.33
CA VAL A 232 5.44 18.61 -12.74
C VAL A 232 3.97 18.76 -13.13
N VAL A 233 3.05 18.23 -12.33
CA VAL A 233 1.60 18.38 -12.56
C VAL A 233 1.20 19.86 -12.57
N GLY A 234 1.69 20.65 -11.61
CA GLY A 234 1.42 22.08 -11.55
C GLY A 234 1.98 22.89 -12.73
N ARG A 235 3.00 22.39 -13.44
CA ARG A 235 3.52 23.01 -14.68
C ARG A 235 2.67 22.63 -15.90
N GLY A 236 2.21 21.38 -15.98
CA GLY A 236 1.33 20.92 -17.06
C GLY A 236 0.04 21.73 -17.12
N VAL A 237 -0.62 21.93 -15.96
CA VAL A 237 -1.85 22.74 -15.85
C VAL A 237 -1.63 24.20 -16.26
N LYS A 238 -0.47 24.79 -15.93
CA LYS A 238 -0.15 26.18 -16.30
C LYS A 238 0.09 26.36 -17.80
N ASN A 239 0.69 25.37 -18.46
CA ASN A 239 0.98 25.44 -19.89
C ASN A 239 -0.31 25.29 -20.74
N ASP A 240 -1.30 24.53 -20.28
CA ASP A 240 -2.58 24.41 -20.97
C ASP A 240 -3.42 25.71 -20.89
N THR A 241 -3.31 26.46 -19.78
CA THR A 241 -3.96 27.77 -19.62
C THR A 241 -3.30 28.91 -20.43
N ALA A 242 -2.10 28.70 -20.99
CA ALA A 242 -1.40 29.70 -21.79
C ALA A 242 -1.82 29.71 -23.28
N SER A 243 -2.78 28.86 -23.67
CA SER A 243 -3.36 28.81 -25.02
C SER A 243 -4.72 29.51 -25.15
N LEU A 244 -5.15 30.22 -24.10
CA LEU A 244 -6.41 30.96 -24.04
C LEU A 244 -6.16 32.44 -23.70
N PHE A 245 -5.28 33.11 -24.43
CA PHE A 245 -5.24 34.58 -24.58
C PHE A 245 -4.70 34.96 -25.96
#